data_AF-A0A5M6D7E8-F1
#
_entry.id   AF-A0A5M6D7E8-F1
#
_cell.length_a   1.000
_cell.length_b   1.000
_cell.length_c   1.000
_cell.angle_alpha   90.00
_cell.angle_beta   90.00
_cell.angle_gamma   90.00
#
_symmetry.space_group_name_H-M   'P 1'
#
loop_
_entity.id
_entity.type
_entity.pdbx_description
1 polymer ?
#
loop_
_entity_poly.entity_id
_entity_poly.type
_entity_poly.pdbx_seq_one_letter_code
_entity_poly.pdbx_strand_id
1 'polypeptide(L)'
;MPVDSGDVPVPAFRCVVYVSREGAQFKGRVANLPGIEATGNDQRELLGRIVPQFKSAVSQSLADGNQPAWIDPPMEKLPSEQKLFLPVHL
;
A
#
# COMPACT_ATOMS: atom_id res chain seq x y z
N MET A 1 22.93 29.26 -19.64
CA MET A 1 21.51 28.88 -19.84
C MET A 1 21.17 27.83 -18.80
N PRO A 2 20.02 27.91 -18.12
CA PRO A 2 19.73 27.05 -16.97
C PRO A 2 19.38 25.63 -17.44
N VAL A 3 19.78 24.64 -16.66
CA VAL A 3 19.37 23.24 -16.85
C VAL A 3 17.95 23.10 -16.33
N ASP A 4 16.98 23.00 -17.23
CA ASP A 4 15.62 22.58 -16.88
C ASP A 4 15.65 21.06 -16.71
N SER A 5 16.11 20.61 -15.53
CA SER A 5 15.97 19.23 -15.12
C SER A 5 14.48 19.00 -14.90
N GLY A 6 13.79 18.54 -15.94
CA GLY A 6 12.41 18.07 -15.87
C GLY A 6 12.31 16.87 -14.93
N ASP A 7 12.28 17.15 -13.62
CA ASP A 7 11.93 16.22 -12.58
C ASP A 7 10.43 15.99 -12.71
N VAL A 8 10.04 15.08 -13.62
CA VAL A 8 8.65 14.68 -13.76
C VAL A 8 8.29 13.97 -12.45
N PRO A 9 7.45 14.56 -11.58
CA PRO A 9 7.16 13.96 -10.29
C PRO A 9 6.48 12.62 -10.54
N VAL A 10 7.17 11.52 -10.23
CA VAL A 10 6.60 10.18 -10.35
C VAL A 10 5.38 10.12 -9.42
N PRO A 11 4.17 9.82 -9.94
CA PRO A 11 2.98 9.81 -9.11
C PRO A 11 3.12 8.74 -8.02
N ALA A 12 3.09 9.18 -6.77
CA ALA A 12 3.10 8.30 -5.61
C ALA A 12 1.68 7.91 -5.23
N PHE A 13 1.38 6.61 -5.27
CA PHE A 13 0.12 6.08 -4.79
C PHE A 13 0.18 5.91 -3.27
N ARG A 14 -0.85 6.40 -2.59
CA ARG A 14 -0.97 6.26 -1.14
C ARG A 14 -1.42 4.84 -0.80
N CYS A 15 -0.57 4.03 -0.21
CA CYS A 15 -0.95 2.74 0.36
C CYS A 15 -1.18 2.91 1.86
N VAL A 16 -2.42 2.71 2.31
CA VAL A 16 -2.82 2.78 3.72
C VAL A 16 -2.84 1.37 4.26
N VAL A 17 -1.96 1.03 5.18
CA VAL A 17 -1.87 -0.31 5.76
C VAL A 17 -2.25 -0.25 7.22
N TYR A 18 -3.12 -1.15 7.64
CA TYR A 18 -3.33 -1.44 9.06
C TYR A 18 -2.52 -2.64 9.46
N VAL A 19 -1.74 -2.50 10.52
CA VAL A 19 -0.85 -3.56 11.04
C VAL A 19 -1.22 -3.85 12.47
N SER A 20 -1.46 -5.11 12.79
CA SER A 20 -1.62 -5.58 14.17
C SER A 20 -0.59 -6.66 14.46
N ARG A 21 -0.32 -6.85 15.76
CA ARG A 21 0.49 -7.97 16.23
C ARG A 21 -0.44 -9.00 16.87
N GLU A 22 -0.39 -10.22 16.38
CA GLU A 22 -1.11 -11.37 16.94
C GLU A 22 -0.10 -12.38 17.48
N GLY A 23 0.19 -12.27 18.79
CA GLY A 23 1.20 -13.08 19.45
C GLY A 23 2.61 -12.83 18.89
N ALA A 24 3.17 -13.84 18.24
CA ALA A 24 4.50 -13.78 17.64
C ALA A 24 4.51 -13.26 16.19
N GLN A 25 3.35 -13.14 15.54
CA GLN A 25 3.24 -12.77 14.13
C GLN A 25 2.65 -11.37 13.96
N PHE A 26 3.05 -10.69 12.89
CA PHE A 26 2.43 -9.45 12.43
C PHE A 26 1.43 -9.77 11.34
N LYS A 27 0.24 -9.19 11.42
CA LYS A 27 -0.76 -9.20 10.36
C LYS A 27 -0.91 -7.80 9.80
N GLY A 28 -1.13 -7.71 8.51
CA GLY A 28 -1.40 -6.42 7.87
C GLY A 28 -2.38 -6.55 6.73
N ARG A 29 -3.18 -5.51 6.55
CA ARG A 29 -4.14 -5.38 5.45
C ARG A 29 -4.12 -3.98 4.88
N VAL A 30 -4.30 -3.86 3.58
CA VAL A 30 -4.45 -2.57 2.91
C VAL A 30 -5.86 -2.07 3.10
N ALA A 31 -6.01 -0.86 3.62
CA ALA A 31 -7.29 -0.26 3.97
C ALA A 31 -7.98 0.43 2.79
N ASN A 32 -7.20 0.88 1.81
CA ASN A 32 -7.68 1.71 0.71
C ASN A 32 -7.74 0.97 -0.64
N LEU A 33 -7.37 -0.31 -0.68
CA LEU A 33 -7.47 -1.17 -1.85
C LEU A 33 -7.83 -2.58 -1.36
N PRO A 34 -8.88 -3.22 -1.90
CA PRO A 34 -9.38 -4.50 -1.40
C PRO A 34 -8.43 -5.64 -1.75
N GLY A 35 -8.54 -6.74 -0.99
CA GLY A 35 -7.95 -8.02 -1.35
C GLY A 35 -6.44 -8.15 -1.10
N ILE A 36 -5.82 -7.18 -0.42
CA ILE A 36 -4.39 -7.24 -0.06
C ILE A 36 -4.26 -7.39 1.45
N GLU A 37 -3.86 -8.58 1.86
CA GLU A 37 -3.55 -8.93 3.24
C GLU A 37 -2.28 -9.78 3.27
N ALA A 38 -1.51 -9.67 4.34
CA ALA A 38 -0.31 -10.47 4.53
C ALA A 38 -0.05 -10.71 6.01
N THR A 39 0.81 -11.70 6.27
CA THR A 39 1.39 -11.95 7.59
C THR A 39 2.90 -12.05 7.47
N GLY A 40 3.62 -11.74 8.55
CA GLY A 40 5.08 -11.79 8.62
C GLY A 40 5.56 -11.97 10.05
N ASN A 41 6.79 -12.48 10.24
CA ASN A 41 7.38 -12.65 11.57
C ASN A 41 7.78 -11.31 12.21
N ASP A 42 8.01 -10.30 11.37
CA ASP A 42 8.21 -8.92 11.77
C ASP A 42 7.48 -7.96 10.82
N GLN A 43 7.47 -6.68 11.18
CA GLN A 43 6.85 -5.64 10.37
C GLN A 43 7.55 -5.46 9.01
N ARG A 44 8.86 -5.67 8.91
CA ARG A 44 9.60 -5.49 7.66
C ARG A 44 9.20 -6.56 6.64
N GLU A 45 9.13 -7.82 7.06
CA GLU A 45 8.66 -8.94 6.24
C GLU A 45 7.22 -8.71 5.78
N LEU A 46 6.34 -8.30 6.69
CA LEU A 46 4.95 -7.98 6.38
C LEU A 46 4.86 -6.90 5.28
N LEU A 47 5.54 -5.78 5.46
CA LEU A 47 5.53 -4.68 4.49
C LEU A 47 6.15 -5.10 3.15
N GLY A 48 7.23 -5.91 3.19
CA GLY A 48 7.86 -6.48 2.01
C GLY A 48 6.93 -7.38 1.18
N ARG A 49 5.89 -7.95 1.80
CA ARG A 49 4.84 -8.72 1.11
C ARG A 49 3.69 -7.86 0.60
N ILE A 50 3.30 -6.81 1.35
CA ILE A 50 2.17 -5.93 1.00
C ILE A 50 2.51 -5.02 -0.19
N VAL A 51 3.68 -4.38 -0.17
CA VAL A 51 4.08 -3.41 -1.21
C VAL A 51 4.05 -4.00 -2.63
N PRO A 52 4.64 -5.17 -2.94
CA PRO A 52 4.59 -5.72 -4.28
C PRO A 52 3.18 -6.11 -4.72
N GLN A 53 2.33 -6.61 -3.82
CA GLN A 53 0.93 -6.92 -4.13
C GLN A 53 0.16 -5.66 -4.49
N PHE A 54 0.33 -4.59 -3.71
CA PHE A 54 -0.27 -3.29 -3.98
C PHE A 54 0.18 -2.74 -5.32
N LYS A 55 1.50 -2.74 -5.60
CA LYS A 55 2.04 -2.31 -6.90
C LYS A 55 1.40 -3.09 -8.04
N SER A 56 1.37 -4.42 -7.95
CA SER A 56 0.80 -5.28 -8.99
C SER A 56 -0.68 -4.98 -9.24
N ALA A 57 -1.49 -4.83 -8.18
CA ALA A 57 -2.92 -4.55 -8.31
C ALA A 57 -3.19 -3.18 -8.97
N VAL A 58 -2.43 -2.16 -8.57
CA VAL A 58 -2.53 -0.81 -9.16
C VAL A 58 -2.03 -0.82 -10.61
N SER A 59 -0.86 -1.40 -10.88
CA SER A 59 -0.30 -1.50 -12.23
C SER A 59 -1.20 -2.26 -13.19
N GLN A 60 -1.80 -3.37 -12.75
CA GLN A 60 -2.75 -4.14 -13.56
C GLN A 60 -3.98 -3.31 -13.90
N SER A 61 -4.60 -2.66 -12.89
CA SER A 61 -5.76 -1.79 -13.12
C SER A 61 -5.46 -0.70 -14.15
N LEU A 62 -4.30 -0.04 -14.02
CA LEU A 62 -3.86 1.01 -14.95
C LEU A 62 -3.55 0.46 -16.35
N ALA A 63 -2.91 -0.71 -16.45
CA ALA A 63 -2.62 -1.36 -17.72
C ALA A 63 -3.90 -1.75 -18.48
N ASP A 64 -4.94 -2.13 -17.74
CA ASP A 64 -6.28 -2.41 -18.28
C ASP A 64 -7.06 -1.14 -18.65
N GLY A 65 -6.47 0.06 -18.48
CA GLY A 65 -7.12 1.35 -18.69
C GLY A 65 -8.17 1.70 -17.63
N ASN A 66 -8.23 0.93 -16.55
CA ASN A 66 -9.15 1.12 -15.44
C ASN A 66 -8.48 1.92 -14.31
N GLN A 67 -9.32 2.50 -13.45
CA GLN A 67 -8.84 3.02 -12.18
C GLN A 67 -8.81 1.89 -11.15
N PRO A 68 -7.79 1.83 -10.28
CA PRO A 68 -7.80 0.90 -9.16
C PRO A 68 -9.06 1.07 -8.31
N ALA A 69 -9.56 -0.02 -7.76
CA ALA A 69 -10.77 -0.06 -6.94
C ALA A 69 -10.53 0.56 -5.55
N TRP A 70 -10.27 1.86 -5.51
CA TRP A 70 -9.99 2.60 -4.29
C TRP A 70 -11.18 2.54 -3.32
N ILE A 71 -10.88 2.35 -2.04
CA ILE A 71 -11.86 2.40 -0.96
C ILE A 71 -11.75 3.76 -0.27
N ASP A 72 -12.79 4.58 -0.39
CA ASP A 72 -12.89 5.91 0.23
C ASP A 72 -14.28 6.09 0.89
N PRO A 73 -14.37 6.27 2.22
CA PRO A 73 -13.25 6.31 3.18
C PRO A 73 -12.55 4.95 3.30
N PRO A 74 -11.23 4.92 3.61
CA PRO A 74 -10.52 3.66 3.87
C PRO A 74 -11.26 2.83 4.92
N MET A 75 -11.10 1.50 4.84
CA MET A 75 -11.73 0.59 5.79
C MET A 75 -11.52 1.03 7.25
N GLU A 76 -12.46 0.70 8.13
CA GLU A 76 -12.35 1.08 9.53
C GLU A 76 -11.15 0.37 10.20
N LYS A 77 -10.42 1.10 11.05
CA LYS A 77 -9.27 0.58 11.79
C LYS A 77 -9.75 -0.11 13.06
N LEU A 78 -9.29 -1.32 13.32
CA LEU A 78 -9.53 -2.01 14.59
C LEU A 78 -8.72 -1.38 15.74
N PRO A 79 -9.15 -1.53 17.00
CA PRO A 79 -8.42 -0.97 18.16
C PRO A 79 -6.98 -1.45 18.28
N SER A 80 -6.73 -2.73 17.95
CA SER A 80 -5.41 -3.39 18.01
C SER A 80 -4.50 -3.07 16.81
N GLU A 81 -5.00 -2.39 15.79
CA GLU A 81 -4.25 -2.07 14.57
C GLU A 81 -3.56 -0.71 14.67
N GLN A 82 -2.38 -0.60 14.07
CA GLN A 82 -1.65 0.63 13.83
C GLN A 82 -1.79 1.03 12.36
N LYS A 83 -2.02 2.32 12.11
CA LYS A 83 -2.12 2.86 10.75
C LYS A 83 -0.75 3.28 10.24
N LEU A 84 -0.36 2.73 9.10
CA LEU A 84 0.83 3.10 8.37
C LEU A 84 0.45 3.66 7.01
N PHE A 85 1.20 4.67 6.57
CA PHE A 85 1.09 5.25 5.24
C PHE A 85 2.39 5.00 4.49
N LEU A 86 2.28 4.37 3.33
CA LEU A 86 3.41 4.02 2.48
C LEU A 86 3.23 4.72 1.13
N PRO A 87 4.13 5.63 0.74
CA PRO A 87 4.16 6.13 -0.62
C PRO A 87 4.69 5.03 -1.54
N VAL A 88 3.88 4.62 -2.51
CA VAL A 88 4.24 3.57 -3.47
C VAL A 88 4.34 4.17 -4.87
N HIS A 89 5.53 4.08 -5.45
CA HIS A 89 5.79 4.47 -6.84
C HIS A 89 5.72 3.22 -7.73
N LEU A 90 5.12 3.35 -8.91
CA LEU A 90 5.05 2.30 -9.93
C LEU A 90 6.24 2.38 -10.88
#